data_AF-A0A832CXS0-F1
#
_entry.id   AF-A0A832CXS0-F1
#
_cell.length_a   1.000
_cell.length_b   1.000
_cell.length_c   1.000
_cell.angle_alpha   90.00
_cell.angle_beta   90.00
_cell.angle_gamma   90.00
#
_symmetry.space_group_name_H-M   'P 1'
#
loop_
_entity.id
_entity.type
_entity.pdbx_description
1 polymer ?
#
loop_
_entity_poly.entity_id
_entity_poly.type
_entity_poly.pdbx_seq_one_letter_code
_entity_poly.pdbx_strand_id
1 'polypeptide(L)'
;RIIDIKTCECGRTHKKIDRIQGRTDDMFIINGVNIWPSAIEAVLHSNPLVGNEYQIVALLRESGDKLIVRVESIKKLSEDEKALLEKKVRENLKEVVLVDPVVEVVDPSTLPRSEGKAQRIQVVREYT
;
A
#
# COMPACT_ATOMS: atom_id res chain seq x y z
N ARG A 1 -20.73 13.99 11.02
CA ARG A 1 -20.56 15.46 11.12
C ARG A 1 -19.19 15.67 11.77
N ILE A 2 -18.22 16.28 11.08
CA ILE A 2 -16.81 16.31 11.53
C ILE A 2 -16.54 17.44 12.55
N ILE A 3 -17.39 18.47 12.61
CA ILE A 3 -17.23 19.60 13.54
C ILE A 3 -18.15 19.41 14.75
N ASP A 4 -17.55 19.36 15.94
CA ASP A 4 -18.26 19.39 17.23
C ASP A 4 -18.48 20.84 17.68
N ILE A 5 -19.76 21.16 17.89
CA ILE A 5 -20.25 22.50 18.23
C ILE A 5 -20.40 22.72 19.74
N LYS A 6 -20.19 21.68 20.57
CA LYS A 6 -20.30 21.79 22.03
C LYS A 6 -19.14 22.56 22.64
N THR A 7 -19.43 23.35 23.67
CA THR A 7 -18.43 24.02 24.51
C THR A 7 -17.49 22.99 25.13
N CYS A 8 -16.18 23.25 25.08
CA CYS A 8 -15.19 22.37 25.68
C CYS A 8 -15.04 22.68 27.17
N GLU A 9 -14.96 21.65 28.01
CA GLU A 9 -14.77 21.78 29.46
C GLU A 9 -13.47 22.49 29.84
N CYS A 10 -12.49 22.56 28.94
CA CYS A 10 -11.24 23.29 29.15
C CYS A 10 -11.35 24.82 28.97
N GLY A 11 -12.55 25.35 28.69
CA GLY A 11 -12.81 26.80 28.57
C GLY A 11 -12.41 27.44 27.24
N ARG A 12 -11.80 26.69 26.32
CA ARG A 12 -11.43 27.19 24.98
C ARG A 12 -12.66 27.27 24.06
N THR A 13 -12.71 28.32 23.23
CA THR A 13 -13.82 28.62 22.30
C THR A 13 -13.60 28.13 20.87
N HIS A 14 -12.43 27.56 20.57
CA HIS A 14 -12.11 26.99 19.26
C HIS A 14 -13.02 25.81 18.92
N LYS A 15 -13.35 25.64 17.64
CA LYS A 15 -14.12 24.49 17.15
C LYS A 15 -13.31 23.20 17.33
N LYS A 16 -13.99 22.12 17.70
CA LYS A 16 -13.40 20.78 17.80
C LYS A 16 -13.70 20.00 16.53
N ILE A 17 -12.73 19.20 16.11
CA ILE A 17 -12.84 18.29 14.97
C ILE A 17 -12.85 16.87 15.53
N ASP A 18 -13.84 16.08 15.12
CA ASP A 18 -13.94 14.66 15.48
C ASP A 18 -12.84 13.84 14.77
N ARG A 19 -12.60 12.60 15.22
CA ARG A 19 -11.56 11.74 14.65
C ARG A 19 -11.77 11.54 13.15
N ILE A 20 -10.73 11.79 12.36
CA ILE A 20 -10.74 11.62 10.90
C ILE A 20 -10.91 10.13 10.60
N GLN A 21 -12.05 9.77 10.00
CA GLN A 21 -12.42 8.38 9.70
C GLN A 21 -11.90 7.90 8.34
N GLY A 22 -11.45 8.80 7.46
CA GLY A 22 -11.00 8.42 6.13
C GLY A 22 -10.57 9.62 5.30
N ARG A 23 -10.22 9.33 4.05
CA ARG A 23 -9.78 10.29 3.04
C ARG A 23 -10.58 10.11 1.76
N THR A 24 -10.63 11.14 0.92
CA THR A 24 -11.24 11.09 -0.41
C THR A 24 -10.27 10.61 -1.48
N ASP A 25 -8.97 10.59 -1.18
CA ASP A 25 -7.93 9.99 -2.02
C ASP A 25 -7.68 8.52 -1.62
N ASP A 26 -6.78 7.87 -2.34
CA ASP A 26 -6.38 6.47 -2.18
C ASP A 26 -5.16 6.28 -1.26
N MET A 27 -4.79 7.32 -0.50
CA MET A 27 -3.62 7.30 0.38
C MET A 27 -3.88 6.44 1.62
N PHE A 28 -2.91 5.60 1.99
CA PHE A 28 -2.93 4.82 3.22
C PHE A 28 -1.66 5.06 4.05
N ILE A 29 -1.67 4.63 5.30
CA ILE A 29 -0.57 4.86 6.26
C ILE A 29 0.00 3.51 6.69
N ILE A 30 1.34 3.38 6.66
CA ILE A 30 2.08 2.23 7.17
C ILE A 30 3.19 2.74 8.09
N ASN A 31 3.22 2.31 9.35
CA ASN A 31 4.25 2.71 10.32
C ASN A 31 4.44 4.25 10.42
N GLY A 32 3.34 5.01 10.29
CA GLY A 32 3.34 6.48 10.33
C GLY A 32 3.76 7.17 9.03
N VAL A 33 4.09 6.43 7.97
CA VAL A 33 4.44 6.96 6.64
C VAL A 33 3.21 6.98 5.74
N ASN A 34 2.98 8.10 5.07
CA ASN A 34 1.91 8.25 4.08
C ASN A 34 2.34 7.63 2.74
N ILE A 35 1.54 6.72 2.20
CA ILE A 35 1.85 5.99 0.98
C ILE A 35 0.73 6.20 -0.05
N TRP A 36 1.12 6.59 -1.26
CA TRP A 36 0.23 6.69 -2.42
C TRP A 36 0.43 5.48 -3.34
N PRO A 37 -0.64 4.77 -3.72
CA PRO A 37 -0.58 3.64 -4.64
C PRO A 37 0.08 3.97 -5.99
N SER A 38 -0.11 5.19 -6.49
CA SER A 38 0.50 5.67 -7.74
C SER A 38 2.04 5.72 -7.68
N ALA A 39 2.62 5.95 -6.51
CA ALA A 39 4.08 5.91 -6.34
C ALA A 39 4.61 4.47 -6.47
N ILE A 40 3.88 3.49 -5.92
CA ILE A 40 4.20 2.07 -6.09
C ILE A 40 4.08 1.68 -7.57
N GLU A 41 2.98 2.07 -8.22
CA GLU A 41 2.72 1.79 -9.63
C GLU A 41 3.84 2.34 -10.54
N ALA A 42 4.30 3.57 -10.30
CA ALA A 42 5.40 4.18 -11.05
C ALA A 42 6.71 3.39 -10.90
N VAL A 43 7.02 2.89 -9.70
CA VAL A 43 8.21 2.06 -9.45
C VAL A 43 8.08 0.71 -10.15
N LEU A 44 6.93 0.06 -10.07
CA LEU A 44 6.68 -1.24 -10.70
C LEU A 44 6.84 -1.14 -12.23
N HIS A 45 6.19 -0.16 -12.87
CA HIS A 45 6.25 0.03 -14.33
C HIS A 45 7.61 0.51 -14.84
N SER A 46 8.52 0.96 -13.97
CA SER A 46 9.89 1.28 -14.38
C SER A 46 10.73 0.05 -14.76
N ASN A 47 10.29 -1.16 -14.36
CA ASN A 47 11.03 -2.40 -14.59
C ASN A 47 10.42 -3.20 -15.75
N PRO A 48 11.17 -3.50 -16.82
CA PRO A 48 10.64 -4.21 -17.99
C PRO A 48 10.30 -5.69 -17.75
N LEU A 49 10.74 -6.27 -16.63
CA LEU A 49 10.40 -7.64 -16.24
C LEU A 49 9.10 -7.74 -15.42
N VAL A 50 8.53 -6.60 -15.03
CA VAL A 50 7.26 -6.50 -14.31
C VAL A 50 6.10 -6.51 -15.32
N GLY A 51 5.10 -7.33 -15.04
CA GLY A 51 3.84 -7.38 -15.76
C GLY A 51 2.90 -6.23 -15.38
N ASN A 52 1.69 -6.24 -15.94
CA ASN A 52 0.73 -5.16 -15.73
C ASN A 52 -0.09 -5.29 -14.44
N GLU A 53 -0.12 -6.47 -13.84
CA GLU A 53 -0.98 -6.75 -12.69
C GLU A 53 -0.18 -6.80 -11.39
N TYR A 54 -0.71 -6.14 -10.36
CA TYR A 54 -0.12 -6.09 -9.04
C TYR A 54 -1.19 -5.93 -7.96
N GLN A 55 -0.83 -6.29 -6.74
CA GLN A 55 -1.67 -6.14 -5.55
C GLN A 55 -0.84 -5.56 -4.41
N ILE A 56 -1.39 -4.54 -3.76
CA ILE A 56 -0.86 -3.90 -2.57
C ILE A 56 -1.69 -4.38 -1.38
N VAL A 57 -1.04 -4.95 -0.38
CA VAL A 57 -1.67 -5.34 0.88
C VAL A 57 -1.04 -4.52 2.01
N ALA A 58 -1.87 -3.69 2.62
CA ALA A 58 -1.55 -2.95 3.84
C ALA A 58 -2.06 -3.76 5.04
N LEU A 59 -1.16 -4.49 5.70
CA LEU A 59 -1.47 -5.31 6.87
C LEU A 59 -1.20 -4.53 8.15
N LEU A 60 -2.27 -4.12 8.84
CA LEU A 60 -2.23 -3.36 10.09
C LEU A 60 -2.39 -4.30 11.28
N ARG A 61 -1.39 -4.35 12.16
CA ARG A 61 -1.32 -5.29 13.30
C ARG A 61 -0.58 -4.68 14.48
N GLU A 62 -0.82 -5.18 15.68
CA GLU A 62 -0.18 -4.64 16.91
C GLU A 62 1.35 -4.76 16.91
N SER A 63 1.88 -5.81 16.27
CA SER A 63 3.32 -6.04 16.12
C SER A 63 3.99 -5.17 15.03
N GLY A 64 3.28 -4.17 14.52
CA GLY A 64 3.76 -3.21 13.51
C GLY A 64 3.27 -3.53 12.10
N ASP A 65 2.95 -2.49 11.35
CA ASP A 65 2.33 -2.60 10.04
C ASP A 65 3.29 -3.21 9.00
N LYS A 66 2.75 -3.96 8.05
CA LYS A 66 3.48 -4.51 6.91
C LYS A 66 2.88 -4.02 5.59
N LEU A 67 3.76 -3.61 4.69
CA LEU A 67 3.43 -3.38 3.29
C LEU A 67 3.87 -4.60 2.49
N ILE A 68 2.92 -5.26 1.82
CA ILE A 68 3.20 -6.38 0.92
C ILE A 68 2.80 -5.95 -0.50
N VAL A 69 3.71 -6.12 -1.46
CA VAL A 69 3.49 -5.81 -2.87
C VAL A 69 3.67 -7.09 -3.66
N ARG A 70 2.57 -7.63 -4.18
CA ARG A 70 2.58 -8.76 -5.12
C ARG A 70 2.57 -8.22 -6.52
N VAL A 71 3.45 -8.74 -7.37
CA VAL A 71 3.55 -8.27 -8.74
C VAL A 71 3.77 -9.43 -9.69
N GLU A 72 3.01 -9.45 -10.79
CA GLU A 72 3.24 -10.43 -11.84
C GLU A 72 4.54 -10.12 -12.59
N SER A 73 5.24 -11.18 -12.98
CA SER A 73 6.32 -11.07 -13.96
C SER A 73 5.75 -10.99 -15.39
N ILE A 74 6.51 -10.41 -16.33
CA ILE A 74 6.08 -10.27 -17.74
C ILE A 74 5.95 -11.62 -18.46
N LYS A 75 6.71 -12.62 -17.99
CA LYS A 75 6.75 -14.00 -18.48
C LYS A 75 7.11 -14.90 -17.30
N LYS A 76 6.96 -16.22 -17.46
CA LYS A 76 7.44 -17.16 -16.44
C LYS A 76 8.97 -17.04 -16.31
N LEU A 77 9.42 -16.70 -15.11
CA LEU A 77 10.82 -16.54 -14.73
C LEU A 77 11.30 -17.76 -13.94
N SER A 78 12.60 -18.03 -13.96
CA SER A 78 13.23 -18.97 -13.02
C SER A 78 13.20 -18.42 -11.59
N GLU A 79 13.42 -19.27 -10.58
CA GLU A 79 13.46 -18.81 -9.19
C GLU A 79 14.61 -17.82 -8.92
N ASP A 80 15.76 -17.99 -9.58
CA ASP A 80 16.88 -17.03 -9.50
C ASP A 80 16.51 -15.67 -10.13
N GLU A 81 15.83 -15.69 -11.28
CA GLU A 81 15.34 -14.47 -11.94
C GLU A 81 14.29 -13.75 -11.08
N LYS A 82 13.39 -14.50 -10.43
CA LYS A 82 12.40 -13.95 -9.49
C LYS A 82 13.07 -13.33 -8.29
N ALA A 83 14.06 -13.99 -7.68
CA ALA A 83 14.79 -13.46 -6.53
C ALA A 83 15.55 -12.16 -6.88
N LEU A 84 16.15 -12.10 -8.06
CA LEU A 84 16.81 -10.88 -8.53
C LEU A 84 15.81 -9.74 -8.77
N LEU A 85 14.65 -10.05 -9.35
CA LEU A 85 13.60 -9.08 -9.59
C LEU A 85 12.97 -8.57 -8.28
N GLU A 86 12.68 -9.48 -7.35
CA GLU A 86 12.17 -9.19 -6.01
C GLU A 86 13.08 -8.20 -5.30
N LYS A 87 14.38 -8.53 -5.18
CA LYS A 87 15.37 -7.68 -4.54
C LYS A 87 15.41 -6.29 -5.17
N LYS A 88 15.47 -6.21 -6.50
CA LYS A 88 15.54 -4.94 -7.23
C LYS A 88 14.29 -4.08 -7.03
N VAL A 89 13.10 -4.68 -7.12
CA VAL A 89 11.84 -3.98 -6.91
C VAL A 89 11.72 -3.51 -5.46
N ARG A 90 12.10 -4.36 -4.49
CA ARG A 90 12.10 -4.03 -3.07
C ARG A 90 13.02 -2.84 -2.77
N GLU A 91 14.24 -2.84 -3.28
CA GLU A 91 15.20 -1.73 -3.10
C GLU A 91 14.63 -0.42 -3.65
N ASN A 92 14.14 -0.43 -4.89
CA ASN A 92 13.53 0.75 -5.51
C ASN A 92 12.28 1.25 -4.75
N LEU A 93 11.42 0.33 -4.32
CA LEU A 93 10.24 0.71 -3.53
C LEU A 93 10.66 1.31 -2.20
N LYS A 94 11.62 0.72 -1.50
CA LYS A 94 12.10 1.21 -0.21
C LYS A 94 12.62 2.65 -0.28
N GLU A 95 13.30 3.00 -1.37
CA GLU A 95 13.76 4.37 -1.63
C GLU A 95 12.60 5.36 -1.85
N VAL A 96 11.53 4.93 -2.52
CA VAL A 96 10.40 5.80 -2.88
C VAL A 96 9.36 5.91 -1.77
N VAL A 97 8.98 4.79 -1.15
CA VAL A 97 7.92 4.75 -0.13
C VAL A 97 8.43 4.90 1.30
N LEU A 98 9.75 4.86 1.51
CA LEU A 98 10.42 5.05 2.81
C LEU A 98 10.05 4.02 3.90
N VAL A 99 9.47 2.90 3.50
CA VAL A 99 9.24 1.71 4.33
C VAL A 99 9.87 0.51 3.64
N ASP A 100 10.17 -0.56 4.37
CA ASP A 100 10.72 -1.79 3.78
C ASP A 100 9.56 -2.74 3.41
N PRO A 101 9.15 -2.83 2.12
CA PRO A 101 8.06 -3.71 1.73
C PRO A 101 8.52 -5.17 1.63
N VAL A 102 7.57 -6.07 1.82
CA VAL A 102 7.69 -7.45 1.33
C VAL A 102 7.26 -7.46 -0.13
N VAL A 103 8.12 -7.94 -1.03
CA VAL A 103 7.81 -8.06 -2.45
C VAL A 103 7.65 -9.53 -2.81
N GLU A 104 6.55 -9.87 -3.48
CA GLU A 104 6.27 -11.21 -3.96
C GLU A 104 6.13 -11.19 -5.47
N VAL A 105 7.12 -11.75 -6.18
CA VAL A 105 7.07 -11.91 -7.63
C VAL A 105 6.32 -13.19 -7.97
N VAL A 106 5.18 -13.07 -8.64
CA VAL A 106 4.33 -14.20 -9.01
C VAL A 106 4.36 -14.45 -10.52
N ASP A 107 3.91 -15.65 -10.91
CA ASP A 107 3.83 -16.02 -12.32
C ASP A 107 2.78 -15.15 -13.05
N PRO A 108 2.92 -14.94 -14.37
CA PRO A 108 1.95 -14.16 -15.13
C PRO A 108 0.52 -14.73 -15.03
N SER A 109 -0.48 -13.86 -15.00
CA SER A 109 -1.91 -14.22 -14.93
C SER A 109 -2.32 -15.07 -13.72
N THR A 110 -1.68 -14.85 -12.57
CA THR A 110 -2.01 -15.52 -11.30
C THR A 110 -2.76 -14.61 -10.33
N LEU A 111 -2.66 -13.29 -10.48
CA LEU A 111 -3.40 -12.34 -9.65
C LEU A 111 -4.86 -12.20 -10.12
N PRO A 112 -5.80 -11.95 -9.19
CA PRO A 112 -7.21 -11.79 -9.54
C PRO A 112 -7.41 -10.52 -10.41
N ARG A 113 -7.94 -10.72 -11.62
CA ARG A 113 -8.33 -9.60 -12.48
C ARG A 113 -9.67 -9.06 -12.01
N SER A 114 -9.77 -7.74 -11.82
CA SER A 114 -11.05 -7.09 -11.54
C SER A 114 -11.54 -6.35 -12.77
N GLU A 115 -12.79 -6.57 -13.17
CA GLU A 115 -13.47 -5.76 -14.18
C GLU A 115 -13.81 -4.38 -13.58
N GLY A 116 -12.91 -3.39 -13.69
CA GLY A 116 -13.16 -2.02 -13.27
C GLY A 116 -11.93 -1.29 -12.73
N LYS A 117 -12.15 -0.17 -12.01
CA LYS A 117 -11.14 0.62 -11.26
C LYS A 117 -10.65 -0.18 -10.05
N ALA A 118 -10.03 -1.31 -10.35
CA ALA A 118 -9.77 -2.47 -9.51
C ALA A 118 -9.25 -2.08 -8.11
N GLN A 119 -9.76 -2.76 -7.08
CA GLN A 119 -9.21 -2.73 -5.72
C GLN A 119 -7.83 -3.41 -5.71
N ARG A 120 -6.83 -2.77 -6.33
CA ARG A 120 -5.42 -3.16 -6.26
C ARG A 120 -4.88 -3.01 -4.84
N ILE A 121 -5.61 -2.33 -3.96
CA ILE A 121 -5.22 -2.05 -2.58
C ILE A 121 -6.18 -2.79 -1.64
N GLN A 122 -5.61 -3.59 -0.75
CA GLN A 122 -6.34 -4.26 0.31
C GLN A 122 -5.78 -3.81 1.66
N VAL A 123 -6.63 -3.23 2.50
CA VAL A 123 -6.26 -2.87 3.89
C VAL A 123 -6.83 -3.94 4.81
N VAL A 124 -5.94 -4.75 5.39
CA VAL A 124 -6.29 -5.85 6.31
C VAL A 124 -5.93 -5.42 7.73
N ARG A 125 -6.88 -5.57 8.66
CA ARG A 125 -6.71 -5.19 10.07
C ARG A 125 -6.74 -6.47 10.92
N GLU A 126 -5.62 -6.79 11.55
CA GLU A 126 -5.47 -7.91 12.49
C GLU A 126 -5.21 -7.34 13.89
N TYR A 127 -6.29 -6.90 14.54
CA TYR A 127 -6.28 -6.59 15.97
C TYR A 127 -6.95 -7.77 16.69
N THR A 128 -6.26 -8.34 17.67
CA THR A 128 -6.85 -9.38 18.56
C THR A 128 -7.67 -8.71 19.65
#